data_AF-A0A352DMQ8-F1
#
_entry.id   AF-A0A352DMQ8-F1
#
_cell.length_a   1.000
_cell.length_b   1.000
_cell.length_c   1.000
_cell.angle_alpha   90.00
_cell.angle_beta   90.00
_cell.angle_gamma   90.00
#
_symmetry.space_group_name_H-M   'P 1'
#
loop_
_entity.id
_entity.type
_entity.pdbx_description
1 polymer ?
#
loop_
_entity_poly.entity_id
_entity_poly.type
_entity_poly.pdbx_seq_one_letter_code
_entity_poly.pdbx_strand_id
1 'polypeptide(L)' 'HLDGKDTMRIYVETTGDYDFNEVAERIAAKVKSRIGFTPIVKVVEVGVLPRSEKKTARVIDERYD' A
#
# COMPACT_ATOMS: atom_id res chain seq x y z
N HIS A 1 -6.98 -0.82 18.20
CA HIS A 1 -7.85 0.15 17.49
C HIS A 1 -7.72 1.55 18.11
N LEU A 2 -6.80 2.40 17.63
CA LEU A 2 -6.67 3.80 18.07
C LEU A 2 -7.67 4.66 17.28
N ASP A 3 -8.89 4.83 17.80
CA ASP A 3 -10.00 5.71 17.31
C ASP A 3 -11.19 5.08 16.57
N GLY A 4 -11.41 3.76 16.61
CA GLY A 4 -12.66 3.22 16.04
C GLY A 4 -12.70 3.19 14.50
N LYS A 5 -11.63 3.62 13.82
CA LYS A 5 -11.57 3.76 12.35
C LYS A 5 -10.64 2.74 11.71
N ASP A 6 -11.12 2.11 10.65
CA ASP A 6 -10.29 1.24 9.82
C ASP A 6 -9.20 2.07 9.11
N THR A 7 -7.99 1.53 9.07
CA THR A 7 -6.86 2.10 8.33
C THR A 7 -6.33 1.07 7.34
N MET A 8 -6.17 1.46 6.08
CA MET A 8 -5.54 0.63 5.06
C MET A 8 -4.14 1.14 4.78
N ARG A 9 -3.15 0.24 4.77
CA ARG A 9 -1.79 0.52 4.31
C ARG A 9 -1.51 -0.25 3.04
N ILE A 10 -0.97 0.41 2.02
CA ILE A 10 -0.57 -0.23 0.77
C ILE A 10 0.92 -0.02 0.58
N TYR A 11 1.64 -1.11 0.44
CA TYR A 11 3.04 -1.09 0.04
C TYR A 11 3.16 -1.26 -1.48
N VAL A 12 3.87 -0.36 -2.13
CA VAL A 12 4.04 -0.37 -3.59
C VAL A 12 5.51 -0.27 -3.93
N GLU A 13 5.98 -1.18 -4.76
CA GLU A 13 7.34 -1.13 -5.29
C GLU A 13 7.41 -0.19 -6.49
N THR A 14 8.45 0.63 -6.56
CA THR A 14 8.79 1.47 -7.72
C THR A 14 10.22 1.20 -8.18
N THR A 15 10.47 1.37 -9.49
CA THR A 15 11.79 1.16 -10.11
C THR A 15 12.83 2.21 -9.70
N GLY A 16 12.41 3.28 -9.01
CA GLY A 16 13.29 4.34 -8.50
C GLY A 16 13.40 5.55 -9.43
N ASP A 17 12.85 5.47 -10.65
CA ASP A 17 12.92 6.54 -11.66
C ASP A 17 11.96 7.72 -11.38
N TYR A 18 11.11 7.59 -10.35
CA TYR A 18 10.05 8.54 -10.02
C TYR A 18 10.15 8.98 -8.56
N ASP A 19 9.71 10.20 -8.28
CA ASP A 19 9.58 10.69 -6.90
C ASP A 19 8.57 9.86 -6.11
N PHE A 20 8.98 9.41 -4.92
CA PHE A 20 8.18 8.49 -4.12
C PHE A 20 6.91 9.15 -3.58
N ASN A 21 6.96 10.46 -3.29
CA ASN A 21 5.79 11.20 -2.80
C ASN A 21 4.77 11.39 -3.93
N GLU A 22 5.22 11.77 -5.12
CA GLU A 22 4.35 11.91 -6.29
C GLU A 22 3.64 10.59 -6.63
N VAL A 23 4.38 9.47 -6.59
CA VAL A 23 3.81 8.13 -6.81
C VAL A 23 2.80 7.79 -5.71
N ALA A 24 3.13 8.05 -4.45
CA ALA A 24 2.23 7.80 -3.32
C ALA A 24 0.91 8.57 -3.46
N GLU A 25 0.98 9.86 -3.77
CA GLU A 25 -0.20 10.73 -3.95
C GLU A 25 -1.09 10.25 -5.11
N ARG A 26 -0.48 9.93 -6.26
CA ARG A 26 -1.20 9.43 -7.44
C ARG A 26 -1.93 8.12 -7.15
N ILE A 27 -1.28 7.21 -6.42
CA ILE A 27 -1.88 5.93 -6.05
C ILE A 27 -3.01 6.15 -5.04
N ALA A 28 -2.80 6.98 -4.02
CA ALA A 28 -3.84 7.29 -3.04
C ALA A 28 -5.07 7.91 -3.71
N ALA A 29 -4.89 8.86 -4.63
CA ALA A 29 -5.97 9.47 -5.40
C ALA A 29 -6.73 8.44 -6.25
N LYS A 30 -6.00 7.56 -6.95
CA LYS A 30 -6.59 6.52 -7.80
C LYS A 30 -7.34 5.45 -7.00
N VAL A 31 -6.82 5.07 -5.83
CA VAL A 31 -7.51 4.14 -4.92
C VAL A 31 -8.76 4.79 -4.35
N LYS A 32 -8.67 6.04 -3.90
CA LYS A 32 -9.82 6.80 -3.40
C LYS A 32 -10.93 6.89 -4.44
N SER A 33 -10.61 7.22 -5.70
CA SER A 33 -11.62 7.35 -6.75
C SER A 33 -12.26 6.03 -7.16
N ARG A 34 -11.55 4.91 -7.02
CA ARG A 34 -12.02 3.56 -7.41
C ARG A 34 -12.75 2.82 -6.29
N ILE A 35 -12.25 2.93 -5.06
CA ILE A 35 -12.67 2.11 -3.91
C ILE A 35 -13.45 2.96 -2.89
N GLY A 36 -13.31 4.29 -2.91
CA GLY A 36 -13.96 5.19 -1.93
C GLY A 36 -13.23 5.29 -0.59
N PHE A 37 -12.05 4.67 -0.47
CA PHE A 37 -11.23 4.68 0.74
C PHE A 37 -9.87 5.33 0.45
N THR A 38 -9.33 6.10 1.41
CA THR A 38 -8.02 6.75 1.25
C THR A 38 -6.96 5.95 2.02
N PRO A 39 -6.12 5.14 1.34
CA PRO A 39 -5.08 4.37 2.01
C PRO A 39 -3.86 5.23 2.36
N ILE A 40 -3.11 4.78 3.35
CA ILE A 40 -1.74 5.25 3.60
C ILE A 40 -0.82 4.47 2.65
N VAL A 41 -0.26 5.14 1.66
CA VAL A 41 0.62 4.52 0.65
C VAL A 41 2.07 4.63 1.09
N LYS A 42 2.78 3.50 1.12
CA LYS A 42 4.22 3.43 1.35
C LYS A 42 4.90 2.92 0.09
N VAL A 43 5.69 3.79 -0.54
CA VAL A 43 6.49 3.43 -1.70
C VAL A 43 7.82 2.87 -1.22
N VAL A 44 8.20 1.71 -1.75
CA VAL A 44 9.44 1.00 -1.43
C VAL A 44 10.19 0.67 -2.72
N GLU A 45 11.48 0.38 -2.61
CA GLU A 45 12.28 -0.05 -3.75
C GLU A 45 11.91 -1.46 -4.21
N VAL A 46 12.15 -1.75 -5.49
CA VAL A 46 11.97 -3.10 -6.04
C VAL A 46 12.81 -4.11 -5.26
N GLY A 47 12.17 -5.20 -4.82
CA GLY A 47 12.83 -6.29 -4.12
C GLY A 47 12.68 -6.23 -2.60
N VAL A 48 12.11 -5.14 -2.06
CA VAL A 48 11.78 -5.03 -0.63
C VAL A 48 10.60 -5.91 -0.26
N LEU A 49 9.60 -6.08 -1.15
CA LEU A 49 8.45 -6.92 -0.85
C LEU A 49 8.80 -8.40 -1.02
N PRO A 50 8.37 -9.27 -0.07
CA PRO A 50 8.70 -10.68 -0.10
C PRO A 50 8.12 -11.32 -1.37
N ARG A 51 9.00 -11.94 -2.15
CA ARG A 51 8.62 -12.81 -3.26
C ARG A 51 8.55 -14.24 -2.76
N SER A 52 7.59 -15.01 -3.26
CA SER A 52 7.53 -16.46 -3.06
C SER A 52 7.39 -17.10 -4.43
N GLU A 53 7.98 -18.29 -4.61
CA GLU A 53 7.74 -19.12 -5.79
C GLU A 53 6.28 -19.59 -5.87
N LYS A 54 5.58 -19.59 -4.73
CA LYS A 54 4.13 -19.81 -4.63
C LYS A 54 3.38 -18.47 -4.59
N LYS A 55 2.06 -18.51 -4.69
CA LYS A 55 1.20 -17.31 -4.62
C LYS A 55 1.44 -16.55 -3.30
N THR A 56 2.02 -15.36 -3.40
CA THR A 56 2.24 -14.46 -2.24
C THR A 56 0.92 -13.89 -1.72
N ALA A 57 0.73 -13.90 -0.40
CA ALA A 57 -0.35 -13.16 0.24
C ALA A 57 -0.10 -11.65 0.10
N ARG A 58 -1.09 -10.91 -0.43
CA ARG A 58 -0.98 -9.45 -0.68
C ARG A 58 -1.91 -8.61 0.18
N VAL A 59 -2.76 -9.26 0.97
CA VAL A 59 -3.70 -8.61 1.88
C VAL A 59 -3.49 -9.27 3.23
N ILE A 60 -3.17 -8.46 4.23
CA ILE A 60 -2.92 -8.87 5.60
C ILE A 60 -3.94 -8.11 6.45
N ASP A 61 -4.67 -8.83 7.30
CA ASP A 61 -5.65 -8.23 8.21
C ASP A 61 -5.05 -8.25 9.63
N GLU A 62 -4.72 -7.07 10.14
CA GLU A 62 -4.14 -6.86 11.47
C GLU A 62 -5.19 -6.34 12.49
N ARG A 63 -6.50 -6.52 12.22
CA ARG A 63 -7.56 -5.94 13.08
C ARG A 63 -7.63 -6.55 14.48
N TYR A 64 -7.23 -7.81 14.62
CA TYR A 64 -7.39 -8.62 15.83
C TYR A 64 -6.07 -9.02 16.50
N ASP A 65 -4.93 -8.63 15.91
CA ASP A 65 -3.62 -8.74 16.54
C ASP A 65 -3.40 -7.64 17.61
#